data_AF-A0AB36GW78-F1
#
_entry.id   AF-A0AB36GW78-F1
#
_cell.length_a   1.000
_cell.length_b   1.000
_cell.length_c   1.000
_cell.angle_alpha   90.00
_cell.angle_beta   90.00
_cell.angle_gamma   90.00
#
_symmetry.space_group_name_H-M   'P 1'
#
loop_
_entity.id
_entity.type
_entity.pdbx_description
1 polymer ?
#
loop_
_entity_poly.entity_id
_entity_poly.type
_entity_poly.pdbx_seq_one_letter_code
_entity_poly.pdbx_strand_id
1 'polypeptide(L)'
;MGDKRKKDIKDTIVSFLFFAVVFGVVWSLYYFLSRDDSAGNYKYCTLEHVDVHDRGGLVSGNTDYKRVADFKTKECGNLYMTDSPDPGRSMDDYVGSLEVGGYYKVTLLNIQMPDAKTVSVTRFEKAERPS
;
A
#
# COMPACT_ATOMS: atom_id res chain seq x y z
N MET A 1 -27.14 44.05 20.80
CA MET A 1 -25.78 43.84 20.23
C MET A 1 -25.05 42.60 20.79
N GLY A 2 -25.49 42.01 21.92
CA GLY A 2 -24.87 40.82 22.52
C GLY A 2 -25.34 39.47 21.93
N ASP A 3 -26.63 39.33 21.59
CA ASP A 3 -27.16 38.05 21.06
C ASP A 3 -26.69 37.73 19.65
N LYS A 4 -26.51 38.75 18.80
CA LYS A 4 -25.99 38.56 17.44
C LYS A 4 -24.58 37.98 17.47
N ARG A 5 -23.69 38.56 18.29
CA ARG A 5 -22.34 38.04 18.52
C ARG A 5 -22.31 36.62 19.10
N LYS A 6 -23.21 36.29 20.04
CA LYS A 6 -23.30 34.93 20.61
C LYS A 6 -23.78 33.91 19.58
N LYS A 7 -24.70 34.30 18.69
CA LYS A 7 -25.17 33.48 17.58
C LYS A 7 -24.05 33.27 16.54
N ASP A 8 -23.35 34.33 16.15
CA ASP A 8 -22.23 34.26 15.20
C ASP A 8 -21.09 33.36 15.71
N ILE A 9 -20.78 33.40 17.01
CA ILE A 9 -19.78 32.52 17.63
C ILE A 9 -20.25 31.06 17.62
N LYS A 10 -21.52 30.79 17.96
CA LYS A 10 -22.09 29.44 17.92
C LYS A 10 -22.10 28.87 16.50
N ASP A 11 -22.50 29.67 15.52
CA ASP A 11 -22.55 29.26 14.12
C ASP A 11 -21.13 29.01 13.57
N THR A 12 -20.15 29.81 14.00
CA THR A 12 -18.72 29.60 13.66
C THR A 12 -18.17 28.30 14.26
N ILE A 13 -18.47 28.00 15.52
CA ILE A 13 -18.04 26.75 16.18
C ILE A 13 -18.69 25.53 15.53
N VAL A 14 -20.00 25.60 15.25
CA VAL A 14 -20.74 24.52 14.58
C VAL A 14 -20.19 24.27 13.17
N SER A 15 -19.88 25.34 12.43
CA SER A 15 -19.25 25.22 11.11
C SER A 15 -17.87 24.57 11.19
N PHE A 16 -17.03 24.97 12.14
CA PHE A 16 -15.70 24.37 12.33
C PHE A 16 -15.78 22.89 12.70
N LEU A 17 -16.69 22.51 13.60
CA LEU A 17 -16.92 21.10 13.95
C LEU A 17 -17.38 20.28 12.75
N PHE A 18 -18.28 20.84 11.92
CA PHE A 18 -18.71 20.18 10.70
C PHE A 18 -17.53 19.93 9.74
N PHE A 19 -16.69 20.94 9.49
CA PHE A 19 -15.51 20.78 8.65
C PHE A 19 -14.50 19.77 9.23
N ALA A 20 -14.27 19.78 10.53
CA ALA A 20 -13.38 18.82 11.18
C ALA A 20 -13.89 17.37 11.05
N VAL A 21 -15.19 17.14 11.21
CA VAL A 21 -15.81 15.83 11.03
C VAL A 21 -15.71 15.39 9.57
N VAL A 22 -16.07 16.25 8.62
CA VAL A 22 -15.99 15.94 7.19
C VAL A 22 -14.55 15.63 6.78
N PHE A 23 -13.58 16.43 7.23
CA PHE A 23 -12.17 16.19 6.97
C PHE A 23 -11.69 14.87 7.58
N GLY A 24 -12.08 14.56 8.82
CA GLY A 24 -11.77 13.29 9.47
C GLY A 24 -12.35 12.08 8.73
N VAL A 25 -13.60 12.18 8.26
CA VAL A 25 -14.23 11.13 7.45
C VAL A 25 -13.50 10.97 6.12
N VAL A 26 -13.23 12.06 5.38
CA VAL A 26 -12.51 12.01 4.10
C VAL A 26 -11.09 11.44 4.28
N TRP A 27 -10.37 11.85 5.31
CA TRP A 27 -9.04 11.32 5.61
C TRP A 27 -9.08 9.84 6.00
N SER A 28 -10.08 9.43 6.78
CA SER A 28 -10.27 8.02 7.15
C SER A 28 -10.63 7.15 5.95
N LEU A 29 -11.47 7.65 5.03
CA LEU A 29 -11.81 6.97 3.79
C LEU A 29 -10.61 6.92 2.85
N TYR A 30 -9.84 8.01 2.73
CA TYR A 30 -8.59 8.01 1.99
C TYR A 30 -7.61 6.99 2.54
N TYR A 31 -7.43 6.94 3.87
CA TYR A 31 -6.58 5.95 4.52
C TYR A 31 -7.08 4.52 4.32
N PHE A 32 -8.39 4.29 4.43
CA PHE A 32 -9.00 2.97 4.22
C PHE A 32 -8.87 2.50 2.77
N LEU A 33 -9.18 3.37 1.80
CA LEU A 33 -9.04 3.07 0.36
C LEU A 33 -7.57 2.96 -0.07
N SER A 34 -6.66 3.71 0.56
CA SER A 34 -5.22 3.58 0.30
C SER A 34 -4.63 2.32 0.94
N ARG A 35 -5.32 1.73 1.91
CA ARG A 35 -4.93 0.49 2.58
C ARG A 35 -5.74 -0.66 1.99
N ASP A 36 -5.56 -0.87 0.70
CA ASP A 36 -6.22 -1.93 -0.09
C ASP A 36 -5.58 -3.31 0.15
N ASP A 37 -5.38 -3.65 1.43
CA ASP A 37 -4.74 -4.89 1.87
C ASP A 37 -5.74 -5.99 2.26
N SER A 38 -7.06 -5.74 2.16
CA SER A 38 -7.98 -6.52 2.99
C SER A 38 -9.35 -6.80 2.36
N ALA A 39 -9.35 -7.56 1.26
CA ALA A 39 -10.51 -8.34 0.82
C ALA A 39 -10.12 -9.75 0.34
N GLY A 40 -9.36 -10.51 1.14
CA GLY A 40 -9.29 -11.97 1.06
C GLY A 40 -8.55 -12.59 -0.14
N ASN A 41 -7.86 -11.80 -0.96
CA ASN A 41 -7.12 -12.31 -2.11
C ASN A 41 -5.64 -12.52 -1.76
N TYR A 42 -5.35 -13.65 -1.10
CA TYR A 42 -3.98 -14.06 -0.78
C TYR A 42 -3.67 -15.41 -1.42
N LYS A 43 -2.39 -15.63 -1.71
CA LYS A 43 -1.88 -16.92 -2.18
C LYS A 43 -0.69 -17.33 -1.36
N TYR A 44 -0.47 -18.64 -1.23
CA TYR A 44 0.74 -19.14 -0.60
C TYR A 44 1.75 -19.52 -1.68
N CYS A 45 2.96 -18.98 -1.55
CA CYS A 45 3.99 -19.09 -2.56
C CYS A 45 5.35 -19.27 -1.89
N THR A 46 6.19 -20.11 -2.48
CA THR A 46 7.61 -20.23 -2.15
C THR A 46 8.38 -19.19 -2.94
N LEU A 47 9.17 -18.37 -2.26
CA LEU A 47 10.02 -17.36 -2.88
C LEU A 47 11.26 -18.03 -3.51
N GLU A 48 11.53 -17.80 -4.79
CA GLU A 48 12.68 -18.39 -5.49
C GLU A 48 13.76 -17.36 -5.82
N HIS A 49 13.34 -16.16 -6.22
CA HIS A 49 14.26 -15.07 -6.54
C HIS A 49 13.61 -13.74 -6.22
N VAL A 50 14.43 -12.78 -5.83
CA VAL A 50 14.03 -11.40 -5.57
C VAL A 50 14.97 -10.47 -6.33
N ASP A 51 14.43 -9.48 -7.01
CA ASP A 51 15.21 -8.44 -7.69
C ASP A 51 14.67 -7.07 -7.30
N VAL A 52 15.56 -6.15 -6.95
CA VAL A 52 15.19 -4.78 -6.57
C VAL A 52 15.88 -3.82 -7.52
N HIS A 53 15.08 -3.10 -8.28
CA HIS A 53 15.55 -2.16 -9.29
C HIS A 53 14.77 -0.84 -9.19
N ASP A 54 15.30 0.17 -9.88
CA ASP A 54 14.59 1.44 -10.02
C ASP A 54 13.50 1.25 -11.06
N ARG A 55 12.27 1.63 -10.73
CA ARG A 55 11.11 1.52 -11.64
C ARG A 55 11.42 2.09 -13.02
N GLY A 56 12.21 3.18 -13.02
CA GLY A 56 12.66 3.84 -14.23
C GLY A 56 11.53 4.54 -14.97
N GLY A 57 11.91 5.30 -16.00
CA GLY A 57 10.99 6.13 -16.78
C GLY A 57 10.96 7.58 -16.34
N LEU A 58 10.11 8.36 -17.01
CA LEU A 58 9.93 9.79 -16.76
C LEU A 58 8.57 10.01 -16.09
N VAL A 59 8.56 10.51 -14.87
CA VAL A 59 7.35 10.98 -14.19
C VAL A 59 7.44 12.49 -14.12
N SER A 60 6.53 13.18 -14.82
CA SER A 60 6.51 14.65 -14.92
C SER A 60 7.84 15.26 -15.39
N GLY A 61 8.54 14.59 -16.31
CA GLY A 61 9.82 15.06 -16.87
C GLY A 61 11.05 14.82 -16.00
N ASN A 62 10.91 14.19 -14.83
CA ASN A 62 12.02 13.74 -14.00
C ASN A 62 12.16 12.22 -14.05
N THR A 63 13.40 11.73 -13.95
CA THR A 63 13.68 10.29 -13.83
C THR A 63 13.08 9.75 -12.54
N ASP A 64 12.25 8.71 -12.63
CA ASP A 64 11.68 8.04 -11.47
C ASP A 64 12.69 7.06 -10.86
N TYR A 65 13.22 7.42 -9.70
CA TYR A 65 14.17 6.60 -8.91
C TYR A 65 13.48 5.77 -7.83
N LYS A 66 12.16 5.62 -7.88
CA LYS A 66 11.45 4.80 -6.90
C LYS A 66 11.92 3.34 -7.00
N ARG A 67 12.43 2.81 -5.89
CA ARG A 67 12.83 1.40 -5.74
C ARG A 67 11.60 0.52 -5.72
N VAL A 68 11.59 -0.48 -6.59
CA VAL A 68 10.51 -1.47 -6.72
C VAL A 68 11.12 -2.87 -6.72
N ALA A 69 10.30 -3.87 -6.42
CA ALA A 69 10.78 -5.25 -6.30
C ALA A 69 9.97 -6.22 -7.16
N ASP A 70 10.70 -7.04 -7.91
CA ASP A 70 10.19 -8.20 -8.64
C ASP A 70 10.48 -9.47 -7.85
N PHE A 71 9.46 -10.30 -7.65
CA PHE A 71 9.55 -11.58 -6.95
C PHE A 71 9.22 -12.70 -7.92
N LYS A 72 10.12 -13.68 -8.03
CA LYS A 72 9.83 -14.94 -8.71
C LYS A 72 9.43 -15.95 -7.64
N THR A 73 8.28 -16.55 -7.83
CA THR A 73 7.74 -17.57 -6.93
C THR A 73 7.38 -18.81 -7.72
N LYS A 74 7.47 -19.97 -7.05
CA LYS A 74 7.25 -21.26 -7.69
C LYS A 74 5.79 -21.48 -8.08
N GLU A 75 4.86 -21.23 -7.16
CA GLU A 75 3.44 -21.52 -7.32
C GLU A 75 2.67 -20.33 -7.92
N CYS A 76 3.11 -19.09 -7.64
CA CYS A 76 2.37 -17.88 -7.97
C CYS A 76 2.98 -17.10 -9.16
N GLY A 77 4.09 -17.57 -9.71
CA GLY A 77 4.77 -16.95 -10.86
C GLY A 77 5.49 -15.66 -10.48
N ASN A 78 5.52 -14.71 -11.42
CA ASN A 78 6.19 -13.42 -11.24
C ASN A 78 5.23 -12.41 -10.59
N LEU A 79 5.64 -11.91 -9.44
CA LEU A 79 4.92 -10.94 -8.62
C LEU A 79 5.72 -9.64 -8.58
N TYR A 80 5.03 -8.52 -8.39
CA TYR A 80 5.64 -7.19 -8.43
C TYR A 80 5.13 -6.33 -7.27
N MET A 81 6.02 -5.58 -6.62
CA MET A 81 5.70 -4.68 -5.52
C MET A 81 6.22 -3.28 -5.79
N THR A 82 5.31 -2.30 -5.79
CA THR A 82 5.65 -0.89 -6.01
C THR A 82 6.08 -0.16 -4.76
N ASP A 83 5.63 -0.63 -3.59
CA ASP A 83 5.73 0.07 -2.33
C ASP A 83 6.01 -0.90 -1.21
N SER A 84 6.90 -0.51 -0.30
CA SER A 84 7.17 -1.28 0.91
C SER A 84 5.89 -1.34 1.77
N PRO A 85 5.51 -2.52 2.29
CA PRO A 85 4.32 -2.68 3.13
C PRO A 85 4.38 -1.92 4.46
N ASP A 86 5.59 -1.59 4.92
CA ASP A 86 5.81 -0.99 6.23
C ASP A 86 6.18 0.50 6.06
N PRO A 87 5.39 1.43 6.63
CA PRO A 87 5.66 2.86 6.51
C PRO A 87 6.99 3.21 7.16
N GLY A 88 7.88 3.87 6.41
CA GLY A 88 9.22 4.27 6.87
C GLY A 88 10.30 3.21 6.63
N ARG A 89 9.95 2.04 6.09
CA ARG A 89 10.91 1.01 5.70
C ARG A 89 11.21 1.08 4.21
N SER A 90 12.49 1.08 3.83
CA SER A 90 12.88 1.05 2.42
C SER A 90 12.52 -0.29 1.76
N MET A 91 12.40 -0.30 0.43
CA MET A 91 12.16 -1.53 -0.32
C MET A 91 13.31 -2.53 -0.13
N ASP A 92 14.55 -2.04 -0.19
CA ASP A 92 15.75 -2.87 0.00
C ASP A 92 15.78 -3.52 1.40
N ASP A 93 15.43 -2.78 2.46
CA ASP A 93 15.33 -3.32 3.82
C ASP A 93 14.21 -4.35 3.98
N TYR A 94 13.09 -4.14 3.31
CA TYR A 94 11.96 -5.06 3.31
C TYR A 94 12.33 -6.37 2.64
N VAL A 95 12.85 -6.28 1.41
CA VAL A 95 13.28 -7.42 0.62
C VAL A 95 14.42 -8.17 1.29
N GLY A 96 15.36 -7.47 1.92
CA GLY A 96 16.46 -8.08 2.68
C GLY A 96 16.02 -8.90 3.89
N SER A 97 14.77 -8.75 4.36
CA SER A 97 14.22 -9.60 5.43
C SER A 97 13.52 -10.87 4.93
N LEU A 98 13.36 -11.01 3.62
CA LEU A 98 12.77 -12.20 3.03
C LEU A 98 13.86 -13.23 2.75
N GLU A 99 13.58 -14.47 3.10
CA GLU A 99 14.46 -15.61 2.88
C GLU A 99 14.09 -16.28 1.56
N VAL A 100 15.05 -16.35 0.63
CA VAL A 100 14.90 -17.15 -0.59
C VAL A 100 14.71 -18.62 -0.21
N GLY A 101 13.70 -19.27 -0.77
CA GLY A 101 13.24 -20.61 -0.42
C GLY A 101 12.20 -20.65 0.71
N GLY A 102 11.93 -19.51 1.36
CA GLY A 102 10.89 -19.38 2.37
C GLY A 102 9.49 -19.52 1.79
N TYR A 103 8.57 -20.04 2.61
CA TYR A 103 7.15 -20.15 2.28
C TYR A 103 6.41 -18.94 2.85
N TYR A 104 5.67 -18.24 2.00
CA TYR A 104 5.03 -16.98 2.35
C TYR A 104 3.57 -16.97 1.94
N LYS A 105 2.74 -16.39 2.80
CA LYS A 105 1.41 -15.90 2.44
C LYS A 105 1.58 -14.53 1.80
N VAL A 106 1.21 -14.41 0.54
CA VAL A 106 1.36 -13.21 -0.26
C VAL A 106 0.00 -12.57 -0.49
N THR A 107 -0.12 -11.31 -0.09
CA THR A 107 -1.32 -10.50 -0.30
C THR A 107 -1.27 -9.87 -1.69
N LEU A 108 -2.28 -10.15 -2.51
CA LEU A 108 -2.39 -9.61 -3.87
C LEU A 108 -3.09 -8.25 -3.85
N LEU A 109 -2.60 -7.31 -4.66
CA LEU A 109 -3.27 -6.04 -4.88
C LEU A 109 -4.49 -6.26 -5.79
N ASN A 110 -5.68 -5.85 -5.36
CA ASN A 110 -6.92 -6.04 -6.12
C ASN A 110 -6.98 -5.24 -7.42
N ILE A 111 -6.16 -4.19 -7.56
CA ILE A 111 -6.09 -3.35 -8.75
C ILE A 111 -4.98 -3.91 -9.65
N GLN A 112 -5.34 -4.78 -10.60
CA GLN A 112 -4.43 -5.13 -11.68
C GLN A 112 -4.29 -3.93 -12.61
N MET A 113 -3.06 -3.41 -12.75
CA MET A 113 -2.80 -2.41 -13.78
C MET A 113 -3.01 -3.06 -15.16
N PRO A 114 -3.71 -2.40 -16.09
CA PRO A 114 -4.11 -2.99 -17.37
C PRO A 114 -2.93 -3.45 -18.25
N ASP A 115 -1.72 -2.94 -18.01
CA ASP A 115 -0.50 -3.32 -18.73
C ASP A 115 0.39 -4.35 -18.00
N ALA A 116 0.00 -4.79 -16.81
CA ALA A 116 0.86 -5.62 -15.98
C ALA A 116 0.78 -7.10 -16.40
N LYS A 117 1.83 -7.56 -17.09
CA LYS A 117 2.13 -9.00 -17.25
C LYS A 117 2.46 -9.68 -15.90
N THR A 118 2.56 -8.91 -14.82
CA THR A 118 2.94 -9.33 -13.47
C THR A 118 1.82 -9.04 -12.48
N VAL A 119 1.64 -9.91 -11.49
CA VAL A 119 0.62 -9.71 -10.45
C VAL A 119 1.18 -8.77 -9.39
N SER A 120 0.50 -7.66 -9.15
CA SER A 120 0.91 -6.71 -8.11
C SER A 120 0.58 -7.25 -6.72
N VAL A 121 1.51 -7.08 -5.78
CA VAL A 121 1.41 -7.59 -4.41
C VAL A 121 1.77 -6.51 -3.40
N THR A 122 1.22 -6.62 -2.20
CA THR A 122 1.38 -5.61 -1.16
C THR A 122 2.21 -6.10 0.01
N ARG A 123 2.18 -7.40 0.34
CA ARG A 123 2.84 -7.93 1.54
C ARG A 123 3.18 -9.42 1.40
N PHE A 124 4.30 -9.82 1.99
CA PHE A 124 4.72 -11.20 2.22
C PHE A 124 4.75 -11.46 3.72
N GLU A 125 3.97 -12.44 4.19
CA GLU A 125 3.93 -12.89 5.57
C GLU A 125 4.51 -14.29 5.65
N LYS A 126 5.50 -14.53 6.51
CA LYS A 126 6.09 -15.86 6.66
C LYS A 126 5.00 -16.85 7.10
N ALA A 127 4.88 -17.95 6.37
CA ALA A 127 3.88 -18.98 6.61
C ALA A 127 4.58 -20.33 6.80
N GLU A 128 3.97 -21.22 7.58
CA GLU A 128 4.42 -22.61 7.69
C GLU A 128 3.85 -23.40 6.52
N ARG A 129 4.65 -24.30 5.93
CA ARG A 129 4.12 -25.24 4.94
C ARG A 129 3.14 -26.18 5.63
N PRO A 130 1.96 -26.42 5.07
CA PRO A 130 1.11 -27.51 5.54
C PRO A 130 1.87 -28.82 5.35
N SER A 131 2.04 -29.56 6.46
CA SER A 131 2.69 -30.88 6.54
C SER A 131 1.85 -31.98 5.91
#